data_AF-A0A6H0Y3W9-F1
#
_entry.id   AF-A0A6H0Y3W9-F1
#
_cell.length_a   1.000
_cell.length_b   1.000
_cell.length_c   1.000
_cell.angle_alpha   90.00
_cell.angle_beta   90.00
_cell.angle_gamma   90.00
#
_symmetry.space_group_name_H-M   'P 1'
#
loop_
_entity.id
_entity.type
_entity.pdbx_description
1 polymer ?
#
loop_
_entity_poly.entity_id
_entity_poly.type
_entity_poly.pdbx_seq_one_letter_code
_entity_poly.pdbx_strand_id
1 'polypeptide(L)'
;MLQNWMYFGLAHGILGVIVKTPVPLRRGFLISRDDDPFINTNRILMIAMVAWKALHERHNDRKASRTLAEVSAVLREAQDIIKAIMLASTQGRIPYLECASEIPNGQRIIISILLLCEQFYTTLVALYGDAFDTGRHISWPVSERLRTIYQKLLECCHSELELIMKAEATPTSFAMFGYALSQTLPRRDHGDCSELECKAGIRQLMAARTCVTYDCACVDAGLDAQAQQQLEPIIKEGHIPMLMVRAVPNGSNTVEAKLELLVHDPRELSTTCIAISHVWADGPGFRSDGRLPSCQLLKLQQHANNIHAELALLGVRTTPTIGF
;
A
#
# COMPACT_ATOMS: atom_id res chain seq x y z
N MET A 1 -4.33 -27.74 -3.24
CA MET A 1 -5.72 -27.88 -2.76
C MET A 1 -6.12 -26.75 -1.82
N LEU A 2 -5.34 -26.45 -0.77
CA LEU A 2 -5.65 -25.37 0.18
C LEU A 2 -5.84 -23.99 -0.46
N GLN A 3 -4.94 -23.59 -1.37
CA GLN A 3 -5.08 -22.32 -2.10
C GLN A 3 -6.40 -22.26 -2.88
N ASN A 4 -6.75 -23.34 -3.60
CA ASN A 4 -7.97 -23.36 -4.38
C ASN A 4 -9.23 -23.25 -3.53
N TRP A 5 -9.23 -23.91 -2.37
CA TRP A 5 -10.39 -23.92 -1.49
C TRP A 5 -10.49 -22.65 -0.65
N MET A 6 -9.41 -22.24 0.02
CA MET A 6 -9.43 -21.09 0.91
C MET A 6 -9.30 -19.76 0.16
N TYR A 7 -8.27 -19.58 -0.68
CA TYR A 7 -8.02 -18.30 -1.32
C TYR A 7 -9.12 -17.96 -2.33
N PHE A 8 -9.37 -18.86 -3.29
CA PHE A 8 -10.42 -18.60 -4.29
C PHE A 8 -11.83 -18.77 -3.73
N GLY A 9 -12.04 -19.68 -2.76
CA GLY A 9 -13.34 -19.80 -2.08
C GLY A 9 -13.69 -18.56 -1.28
N LEU A 10 -12.73 -17.97 -0.56
CA LEU A 10 -12.91 -16.70 0.16
C LEU A 10 -13.23 -15.55 -0.81
N ALA A 11 -12.40 -15.39 -1.86
CA ALA A 11 -12.62 -14.36 -2.87
C ALA A 11 -14.01 -14.53 -3.52
N HIS A 12 -14.40 -15.76 -3.86
CA HIS A 12 -15.71 -16.04 -4.44
C HIS A 12 -16.85 -15.75 -3.46
N GLY A 13 -16.74 -16.18 -2.20
CA GLY A 13 -17.76 -15.96 -1.17
C GLY A 13 -18.02 -14.48 -0.94
N ILE A 14 -16.97 -13.68 -0.80
CA ILE A 14 -17.09 -12.23 -0.54
C ILE A 14 -17.54 -11.48 -1.81
N LEU A 15 -16.90 -11.73 -2.95
CA LEU A 15 -17.26 -11.03 -4.20
C LEU A 15 -18.63 -11.44 -4.72
N GLY A 16 -19.08 -12.67 -4.46
CA GLY A 16 -20.43 -13.15 -4.77
C GLY A 16 -21.51 -12.40 -4.00
N VAL A 17 -21.26 -12.05 -2.73
CA VAL A 17 -22.15 -11.20 -1.91
C VAL A 17 -22.25 -9.78 -2.50
N ILE A 18 -21.13 -9.24 -2.98
CA ILE A 18 -21.02 -7.85 -3.44
C ILE A 18 -21.59 -7.67 -4.85
N VAL A 19 -21.07 -8.41 -5.83
CA VAL A 19 -21.30 -8.11 -7.25
C VAL A 19 -22.51 -8.86 -7.80
N LYS A 20 -22.98 -9.94 -7.15
CA LYS A 20 -24.11 -10.82 -7.54
C LYS A 20 -24.11 -11.37 -8.97
N THR A 21 -23.23 -10.91 -9.85
CA THR A 21 -22.91 -11.52 -11.12
C THR A 21 -21.91 -12.64 -10.89
N PRO A 22 -22.05 -13.78 -11.58
CA PRO A 22 -20.99 -14.77 -11.64
C PRO A 22 -19.83 -14.12 -12.39
N VAL A 23 -18.92 -13.46 -11.66
CA VAL A 23 -17.65 -13.03 -12.23
C VAL A 23 -17.05 -14.29 -12.83
N PRO A 24 -16.90 -14.41 -14.16
CA PRO A 24 -16.47 -15.66 -14.74
C PRO A 24 -14.98 -15.79 -14.47
N LEU A 25 -14.64 -16.35 -13.30
CA LEU A 25 -13.29 -16.68 -12.80
C LEU A 25 -12.45 -17.54 -13.78
N ARG A 26 -12.94 -17.80 -15.00
CA ARG A 26 -12.43 -18.79 -15.94
C ARG A 26 -11.64 -18.25 -17.14
N ARG A 27 -11.67 -16.97 -17.50
CA ARG A 27 -10.96 -16.50 -18.74
C ARG A 27 -10.05 -15.28 -18.63
N GLY A 28 -10.35 -14.31 -17.76
CA GLY A 28 -9.43 -13.16 -17.51
C GLY A 28 -8.36 -13.42 -16.46
N PHE A 29 -8.33 -14.64 -15.90
CA PHE A 29 -7.64 -14.98 -14.65
C PHE A 29 -6.34 -15.72 -14.88
N LEU A 30 -6.20 -16.42 -16.00
CA LEU A 30 -5.05 -17.25 -16.33
C LEU A 30 -4.11 -16.45 -17.22
N ILE A 31 -2.94 -16.11 -16.69
CA ILE A 31 -1.81 -15.69 -17.53
C ILE A 31 -0.95 -16.92 -17.71
N SER A 32 -0.73 -17.33 -18.96
CA SER A 32 0.26 -18.35 -19.27
C SER A 32 1.60 -17.66 -19.44
N ARG A 33 2.58 -18.02 -18.63
CA ARG A 33 3.98 -17.72 -18.93
C ARG A 33 4.68 -19.07 -18.96
N ASP A 34 5.27 -19.40 -20.10
CA ASP A 34 6.10 -20.58 -20.29
C ASP A 34 5.42 -21.89 -19.81
N ASP A 35 4.30 -22.26 -20.45
CA ASP A 35 3.52 -23.49 -20.25
C ASP A 35 2.90 -23.77 -18.87
N ASP A 36 3.13 -22.94 -17.85
CA ASP A 36 2.45 -23.05 -16.55
C ASP A 36 1.33 -22.00 -16.39
N PRO A 37 0.06 -22.42 -16.28
CA PRO A 37 -1.04 -21.49 -16.06
C PRO A 37 -1.01 -20.97 -14.62
N PHE A 38 -0.75 -19.68 -14.41
CA PHE A 38 -0.89 -19.04 -13.11
C PHE A 38 -2.05 -18.04 -13.08
N ILE A 39 -2.68 -17.91 -11.91
CA ILE A 39 -3.80 -16.98 -11.71
C ILE A 39 -3.30 -15.64 -11.20
N ASN A 40 -3.52 -14.55 -11.95
CA ASN A 40 -3.16 -13.20 -11.52
C ASN A 40 -4.39 -12.46 -10.97
N THR A 41 -4.35 -12.10 -9.68
CA THR A 41 -5.44 -11.40 -8.99
C THR A 41 -5.23 -9.90 -8.82
N ASN A 42 -4.08 -9.34 -9.21
CA ASN A 42 -3.69 -7.96 -8.92
C ASN A 42 -4.69 -6.92 -9.47
N ARG A 43 -5.13 -7.08 -10.72
CA ARG A 43 -6.07 -6.12 -11.34
C ARG A 43 -7.51 -6.31 -10.88
N ILE A 44 -7.90 -7.56 -10.63
CA ILE A 44 -9.31 -7.91 -10.44
C ILE A 44 -9.75 -7.61 -9.02
N LEU A 45 -8.90 -7.88 -8.02
CA LEU A 45 -9.22 -7.53 -6.64
C LEU A 45 -9.41 -6.01 -6.52
N MET A 46 -8.54 -5.21 -7.13
CA MET A 46 -8.66 -3.76 -7.18
C MET A 46 -9.98 -3.30 -7.84
N ILE A 47 -10.29 -3.78 -9.05
CA ILE A 47 -11.54 -3.45 -9.74
C ILE A 47 -12.75 -3.84 -8.89
N ALA A 48 -12.70 -5.01 -8.24
CA ALA A 48 -13.78 -5.49 -7.40
C ALA A 48 -13.95 -4.63 -6.12
N MET A 49 -12.87 -4.16 -5.50
CA MET A 49 -12.93 -3.25 -4.36
C MET A 49 -13.51 -1.88 -4.77
N VAL A 50 -13.11 -1.35 -5.92
CA VAL A 50 -13.68 -0.10 -6.47
C VAL A 50 -15.18 -0.27 -6.77
N ALA A 51 -15.57 -1.37 -7.40
CA ALA A 51 -16.97 -1.69 -7.66
C ALA A 51 -17.77 -1.83 -6.36
N TRP A 52 -17.18 -2.45 -5.32
CA TRP A 52 -17.81 -2.56 -4.01
C TRP A 52 -18.09 -1.19 -3.40
N LYS A 53 -17.10 -0.29 -3.39
CA LYS A 53 -17.26 1.07 -2.91
C LYS A 53 -18.39 1.80 -3.65
N ALA A 54 -18.38 1.77 -4.98
CA ALA A 54 -19.41 2.41 -5.80
C ALA A 54 -20.82 1.81 -5.58
N LEU A 55 -20.93 0.51 -5.28
CA LEU A 55 -22.20 -0.14 -4.94
C LEU A 55 -22.68 0.26 -3.55
N HIS A 56 -21.76 0.35 -2.58
CA HIS A 56 -22.07 0.76 -1.22
C HIS A 56 -22.68 2.17 -1.17
N GLU A 57 -22.09 3.13 -1.91
CA GLU A 57 -22.59 4.51 -2.04
C GLU A 57 -24.03 4.58 -2.59
N ARG A 58 -24.52 3.52 -3.26
CA ARG A 58 -25.87 3.44 -3.84
C ARG A 58 -26.85 2.62 -3.00
N HIS A 59 -26.42 2.05 -1.88
CA HIS A 59 -27.26 1.17 -1.05
C HIS A 59 -27.92 1.94 0.09
N ASN A 60 -29.11 1.51 0.48
CA ASN A 60 -29.74 1.96 1.70
C ASN A 60 -29.17 1.19 2.91
N ASP A 61 -29.36 1.74 4.10
CA ASP A 61 -28.80 1.21 5.36
C ASP A 61 -29.09 -0.28 5.55
N ARG A 62 -30.31 -0.74 5.24
CA ARG A 62 -30.67 -2.16 5.38
C ARG A 62 -29.83 -3.08 4.50
N LYS A 63 -29.58 -2.70 3.25
CA LYS A 63 -28.77 -3.51 2.33
C LYS A 63 -27.29 -3.45 2.72
N ALA A 64 -26.82 -2.28 3.16
CA ALA A 64 -25.48 -2.10 3.70
C ALA A 64 -25.24 -2.99 4.94
N SER A 65 -26.15 -2.99 5.92
CA SER A 65 -26.05 -3.84 7.12
C SER A 65 -26.06 -5.33 6.79
N ARG A 66 -26.86 -5.76 5.81
CA ARG A 66 -26.90 -7.16 5.36
C ARG A 66 -25.57 -7.58 4.72
N THR A 67 -25.06 -6.78 3.78
CA THR A 67 -23.76 -7.03 3.15
C THR A 67 -22.66 -7.11 4.19
N LEU A 68 -22.64 -6.18 5.14
CA LEU A 68 -21.70 -6.19 6.26
C LEU A 68 -21.77 -7.52 7.04
N ALA A 69 -22.96 -7.92 7.48
CA ALA A 69 -23.14 -9.15 8.26
C ALA A 69 -22.67 -10.40 7.50
N GLU A 70 -23.00 -10.51 6.21
CA GLU A 70 -22.63 -11.65 5.36
C GLU A 70 -21.12 -11.73 5.16
N VAL A 71 -20.45 -10.62 4.81
CA VAL A 71 -18.99 -10.62 4.61
C VAL A 71 -18.25 -10.86 5.93
N SER A 72 -18.70 -10.25 7.04
CA SER A 72 -18.09 -10.49 8.35
C SER A 72 -18.23 -11.95 8.81
N ALA A 73 -19.31 -12.64 8.44
CA ALA A 73 -19.45 -14.07 8.74
C ALA A 73 -18.40 -14.90 7.99
N VAL A 74 -18.21 -14.64 6.70
CA VAL A 74 -17.22 -15.33 5.86
C VAL A 74 -15.79 -15.10 6.39
N LEU A 75 -15.45 -13.87 6.77
CA LEU A 75 -14.13 -13.56 7.34
C LEU A 75 -13.88 -14.29 8.67
N ARG A 76 -14.88 -14.39 9.53
CA ARG A 76 -14.77 -15.15 10.79
C ARG A 76 -14.56 -16.64 10.56
N GLU A 77 -15.29 -17.23 9.62
CA GLU A 77 -15.10 -18.64 9.25
C GLU A 77 -13.67 -18.89 8.75
N ALA A 78 -13.16 -18.01 7.88
CA ALA A 78 -11.77 -18.08 7.42
C ALA A 78 -10.78 -17.97 8.58
N GLN A 79 -11.03 -17.10 9.56
CA GLN A 79 -10.19 -16.92 10.75
C GLN A 79 -10.10 -18.20 11.58
N ASP A 80 -11.23 -18.85 11.82
CA ASP A 80 -11.30 -20.08 12.61
C ASP A 80 -10.56 -21.23 11.92
N ILE A 81 -10.72 -21.36 10.59
CA ILE A 81 -9.98 -22.35 9.79
C ILE A 81 -8.48 -22.09 9.86
N ILE A 82 -8.02 -20.85 9.70
CA ILE A 82 -6.59 -20.51 9.77
C ILE A 82 -6.02 -20.82 11.15
N LYS A 83 -6.73 -20.46 12.23
CA LYS A 83 -6.32 -20.80 13.60
C LYS A 83 -6.17 -22.31 13.78
N ALA A 84 -7.13 -23.09 13.27
CA ALA A 84 -7.07 -24.55 13.33
C ALA A 84 -5.86 -25.12 12.55
N ILE A 85 -5.59 -24.60 11.35
CA ILE A 85 -4.42 -25.01 10.55
C ILE A 85 -3.11 -24.69 11.29
N MET A 86 -2.99 -23.48 11.85
CA MET A 86 -1.80 -23.06 12.60
C MET A 86 -1.55 -23.96 13.82
N LEU A 87 -2.61 -24.23 14.59
CA LEU A 87 -2.53 -25.12 15.76
C LEU A 87 -2.13 -26.55 15.36
N ALA A 88 -2.69 -27.07 14.28
CA ALA A 88 -2.34 -28.40 13.79
C ALA A 88 -0.89 -28.45 13.27
N SER A 89 -0.40 -27.34 12.68
CA SER A 89 0.99 -27.22 12.26
C SER A 89 1.97 -27.21 13.42
N THR A 90 1.69 -26.48 14.51
CA THR A 90 2.59 -26.45 15.68
C THR A 90 2.64 -27.80 16.39
N GLN A 91 1.62 -28.62 16.23
CA GLN A 91 1.56 -30.00 16.73
C GLN A 91 2.20 -31.04 15.79
N GLY A 92 2.82 -30.61 14.67
CA GLY A 92 3.43 -31.51 13.69
C GLY A 92 2.42 -32.35 12.89
N ARG A 93 1.12 -32.01 12.93
CA ARG A 93 0.05 -32.78 12.25
C ARG A 93 -0.11 -32.40 10.78
N ILE A 94 0.47 -31.28 10.35
CA ILE A 94 0.42 -30.81 8.97
C ILE A 94 1.87 -30.64 8.46
N PRO A 95 2.49 -31.72 7.94
CA PRO A 95 3.88 -31.70 7.45
C PRO A 95 4.07 -30.79 6.23
N TYR A 96 2.99 -30.46 5.53
CA TYR A 96 2.98 -29.56 4.37
C TYR A 96 3.52 -28.15 4.68
N LEU A 97 3.54 -27.77 5.96
CA LEU A 97 4.09 -26.50 6.44
C LEU A 97 5.54 -26.64 6.96
N GLU A 98 6.15 -27.83 6.86
CA GLU A 98 7.45 -28.18 7.46
C GLU A 98 8.52 -28.59 6.44
N CYS A 99 8.30 -28.37 5.14
CA CYS A 99 9.22 -28.80 4.08
C CYS A 99 10.62 -28.16 4.18
N ALA A 100 11.69 -28.94 3.97
CA ALA A 100 13.10 -28.54 4.13
C ALA A 100 13.63 -27.47 3.13
N SER A 101 12.77 -26.85 2.32
CA SER A 101 13.13 -25.68 1.52
C SER A 101 13.30 -24.44 2.40
N GLU A 102 14.08 -23.46 1.95
CA GLU A 102 14.27 -22.19 2.70
C GLU A 102 12.95 -21.48 3.05
N ILE A 103 11.89 -21.64 2.23
CA ILE A 103 10.49 -21.27 2.55
C ILE A 103 9.52 -22.29 1.89
N PRO A 104 8.88 -23.19 2.65
CA PRO A 104 7.86 -24.12 2.14
C PRO A 104 6.73 -23.44 1.35
N ASN A 105 6.35 -24.01 0.20
CA ASN A 105 5.21 -23.55 -0.62
C ASN A 105 3.90 -23.42 0.18
N GLY A 106 3.68 -24.29 1.17
CA GLY A 106 2.50 -24.22 2.02
C GLY A 106 2.42 -22.95 2.87
N GLN A 107 3.56 -22.45 3.34
CA GLN A 107 3.60 -21.23 4.15
C GLN A 107 3.32 -19.99 3.27
N ARG A 108 3.83 -19.97 2.03
CA ARG A 108 3.50 -18.91 1.05
C ARG A 108 2.01 -18.84 0.76
N ILE A 109 1.35 -19.98 0.62
CA ILE A 109 -0.10 -20.05 0.42
C ILE A 109 -0.85 -19.46 1.63
N ILE A 110 -0.45 -19.84 2.85
CA ILE A 110 -1.06 -19.33 4.07
C ILE A 110 -0.90 -17.81 4.19
N ILE A 111 0.29 -17.29 3.88
CA ILE A 111 0.55 -15.84 3.83
C ILE A 111 -0.38 -15.16 2.82
N SER A 112 -0.52 -15.72 1.61
CA SER A 112 -1.40 -15.13 0.59
C SER A 112 -2.88 -15.08 1.00
N ILE A 113 -3.34 -16.08 1.77
CA ILE A 113 -4.70 -16.13 2.31
C ILE A 113 -4.87 -15.07 3.39
N LEU A 114 -3.91 -14.95 4.31
CA LEU A 114 -3.91 -13.94 5.37
C LEU A 114 -3.97 -12.51 4.78
N LEU A 115 -3.17 -12.23 3.75
CA LEU A 115 -3.18 -10.92 3.06
C LEU A 115 -4.53 -10.62 2.40
N LEU A 116 -5.15 -11.62 1.76
CA LEU A 116 -6.47 -11.46 1.14
C LEU A 116 -7.56 -11.17 2.18
N CYS A 117 -7.56 -11.93 3.28
CA CYS A 117 -8.44 -11.71 4.42
C CYS A 117 -8.34 -10.29 4.98
N GLU A 118 -7.11 -9.80 5.15
CA GLU A 118 -6.84 -8.46 5.66
C GLU A 118 -7.37 -7.38 4.71
N GLN A 119 -7.10 -7.50 3.40
CA GLN A 119 -7.58 -6.55 2.40
C GLN A 119 -9.10 -6.37 2.45
N PHE A 120 -9.84 -7.48 2.60
CA PHE A 120 -11.30 -7.42 2.74
C PHE A 120 -11.73 -6.79 4.06
N TYR A 121 -11.03 -7.10 5.17
CA TYR A 121 -11.31 -6.51 6.47
C TYR A 121 -11.10 -4.99 6.48
N THR A 122 -9.96 -4.50 5.98
CA THR A 122 -9.69 -3.06 5.85
C THR A 122 -10.72 -2.37 4.97
N THR A 123 -11.16 -3.03 3.89
CA THR A 123 -12.22 -2.48 3.03
C THR A 123 -13.55 -2.37 3.76
N LEU A 124 -13.91 -3.34 4.63
CA LEU A 124 -15.09 -3.24 5.48
C LEU A 124 -14.99 -2.07 6.45
N VAL A 125 -13.86 -1.93 7.16
CA VAL A 125 -13.64 -0.82 8.08
C VAL A 125 -13.79 0.52 7.33
N ALA A 126 -13.18 0.65 6.16
CA ALA A 126 -13.22 1.87 5.36
C ALA A 126 -14.62 2.22 4.84
N LEU A 127 -15.45 1.23 4.50
CA LEU A 127 -16.80 1.46 3.96
C LEU A 127 -17.84 1.66 5.05
N TYR A 128 -17.73 0.94 6.17
CA TYR A 128 -18.79 0.88 7.18
C TYR A 128 -18.45 1.62 8.48
N GLY A 129 -17.20 2.09 8.65
CA GLY A 129 -16.77 2.96 9.75
C GLY A 129 -17.25 2.48 11.12
N ASP A 130 -17.87 3.37 11.88
CA ASP A 130 -18.38 3.10 13.23
C ASP A 130 -19.46 2.00 13.29
N ALA A 131 -20.20 1.75 12.20
CA ALA A 131 -21.16 0.65 12.14
C ALA A 131 -20.47 -0.73 12.12
N PHE A 132 -19.19 -0.76 11.75
CA PHE A 132 -18.33 -1.92 11.87
C PHE A 132 -17.80 -2.11 13.31
N ASP A 133 -17.59 -1.01 14.03
CA ASP A 133 -16.93 -0.96 15.33
C ASP A 133 -17.85 -1.38 16.50
N THR A 134 -18.32 -2.62 16.43
CA THR A 134 -19.15 -3.25 17.48
C THR A 134 -18.30 -4.05 18.49
N GLY A 135 -17.02 -3.70 18.65
CA GLY A 135 -16.14 -4.30 19.66
C GLY A 135 -15.65 -5.72 19.34
N ARG A 136 -15.66 -6.14 18.08
CA ARG A 136 -15.18 -7.47 17.64
C ARG A 136 -14.13 -7.35 16.54
N HIS A 137 -12.98 -6.80 16.91
CA HIS A 137 -11.81 -6.74 16.06
C HIS A 137 -11.38 -8.15 15.60
N ILE A 138 -11.21 -8.37 14.29
CA ILE A 138 -10.68 -9.65 13.76
C ILE A 138 -9.16 -9.59 13.79
N SER A 139 -8.53 -10.38 14.68
CA SER A 139 -7.07 -10.54 14.74
C SER A 139 -6.64 -11.85 14.07
N TRP A 140 -5.77 -11.79 13.07
CA TRP A 140 -5.26 -12.99 12.40
C TRP A 140 -4.04 -13.57 13.14
N PRO A 141 -3.95 -14.89 13.30
CA PRO A 141 -2.85 -15.51 14.06
C PRO A 141 -1.52 -15.43 13.29
N VAL A 142 -0.47 -14.91 13.94
CA VAL A 142 0.92 -14.95 13.44
C VAL A 142 1.74 -15.87 14.33
N SER A 143 2.27 -16.95 13.76
CA SER A 143 3.17 -17.87 14.49
C SER A 143 4.62 -17.38 14.45
N GLU A 144 5.44 -17.82 15.40
CA GLU A 144 6.89 -17.52 15.41
C GLU A 144 7.57 -18.00 14.12
N ARG A 145 7.11 -19.12 13.55
CA ARG A 145 7.60 -19.60 12.25
C ARG A 145 7.26 -18.64 11.11
N LEU A 146 6.03 -18.11 11.07
CA LEU A 146 5.65 -17.06 10.11
C LEU A 146 6.52 -15.81 10.29
N ARG A 147 6.79 -15.42 11.54
CA ARG A 147 7.69 -14.31 11.86
C ARG A 147 9.09 -14.50 11.26
N THR A 148 9.71 -15.68 11.42
CA THR A 148 11.02 -15.98 10.83
C THR A 148 11.00 -15.92 9.29
N ILE A 149 9.94 -16.42 8.66
CA ILE A 149 9.81 -16.38 7.19
C ILE A 149 9.72 -14.93 6.72
N TYR A 150 8.99 -14.09 7.44
CA TYR A 150 8.86 -12.68 7.11
C TYR A 150 10.19 -11.93 7.27
N GLN A 151 10.96 -12.19 8.32
CA GLN A 151 12.33 -11.63 8.45
C GLN A 151 13.20 -11.96 7.24
N LYS A 152 13.14 -13.22 6.77
CA LYS A 152 13.89 -13.66 5.59
C LYS A 152 13.38 -13.02 4.29
N LEU A 153 12.07 -12.93 4.10
CA LEU A 153 11.47 -12.35 2.89
C LEU A 153 11.70 -10.84 2.78
N LEU A 154 11.78 -10.14 3.90
CA LEU A 154 11.95 -8.69 3.95
C LEU A 154 13.42 -8.24 4.07
N GLU A 155 14.37 -9.18 4.19
CA GLU A 155 15.78 -8.90 4.53
C GLU A 155 15.94 -7.98 5.76
N CYS A 156 14.99 -7.98 6.70
CA CYS A 156 14.97 -7.06 7.85
C CYS A 156 15.51 -7.71 9.14
N CYS A 157 16.01 -6.90 10.08
CA CYS A 157 16.45 -7.41 11.38
C CYS A 157 15.28 -7.63 12.36
N HIS A 158 15.53 -8.38 13.44
CA HIS A 158 14.51 -8.70 14.46
C HIS A 158 13.83 -7.45 15.04
N SER A 159 14.62 -6.44 15.37
CA SER A 159 14.18 -5.20 16.04
C SER A 159 13.30 -4.34 15.15
N GLU A 160 13.55 -4.32 13.83
CA GLU A 160 12.69 -3.64 12.86
C GLU A 160 11.34 -4.33 12.75
N LEU A 161 11.33 -5.67 12.72
CA LEU A 161 10.09 -6.42 12.69
C LEU A 161 9.26 -6.21 13.96
N GLU A 162 9.89 -6.21 15.13
CA GLU A 162 9.19 -5.94 16.39
C GLU A 162 8.62 -4.51 16.45
N LEU A 163 9.31 -3.52 15.86
CA LEU A 163 8.79 -2.16 15.71
C LEU A 163 7.53 -2.12 14.84
N ILE A 164 7.55 -2.79 13.68
CA ILE A 164 6.41 -2.95 12.77
C ILE A 164 5.24 -3.62 13.51
N MET A 165 5.52 -4.65 14.30
CA MET A 165 4.50 -5.39 15.03
C MET A 165 3.93 -4.61 16.23
N LYS A 166 4.72 -3.73 16.87
CA LYS A 166 4.31 -2.95 18.06
C LYS A 166 3.64 -1.63 17.75
N ALA A 167 3.98 -0.99 16.62
CA ALA A 167 3.46 0.33 16.28
C ALA A 167 1.94 0.36 16.16
N GLU A 168 1.30 -0.78 15.86
CA GLU A 168 -0.13 -0.82 15.57
C GLU A 168 -0.82 -2.00 16.25
N ALA A 169 -1.77 -1.71 17.13
CA ALA A 169 -2.33 -2.62 18.15
C ALA A 169 -3.33 -3.69 17.64
N THR A 170 -3.13 -4.16 16.42
CA THR A 170 -3.87 -5.17 15.66
C THR A 170 -5.16 -4.68 15.02
N PRO A 171 -5.21 -4.40 13.70
CA PRO A 171 -5.28 -5.20 12.45
C PRO A 171 -4.23 -6.33 12.30
N THR A 172 -4.03 -7.04 11.20
CA THR A 172 -2.74 -7.77 11.05
C THR A 172 -1.70 -6.75 10.64
N SER A 173 -1.34 -5.89 11.59
CA SER A 173 -1.79 -4.48 11.57
C SER A 173 -0.99 -3.57 10.71
N PHE A 174 0.30 -3.62 10.91
CA PHE A 174 1.20 -3.11 9.92
C PHE A 174 1.80 -4.30 9.17
N ALA A 175 1.15 -5.48 9.21
CA ALA A 175 1.72 -6.80 8.93
C ALA A 175 1.26 -7.28 7.53
N MET A 176 1.81 -6.69 6.47
CA MET A 176 3.17 -6.15 6.49
C MET A 176 3.27 -4.80 5.78
N PHE A 177 2.27 -3.93 6.01
CA PHE A 177 2.18 -2.48 5.71
C PHE A 177 3.04 -2.03 4.56
N GLY A 178 2.72 -2.61 3.42
CA GLY A 178 3.45 -2.35 2.20
C GLY A 178 4.05 -3.60 1.59
N TYR A 179 3.98 -4.80 2.20
CA TYR A 179 4.86 -5.84 1.67
C TYR A 179 6.32 -5.54 2.01
N ALA A 180 6.49 -4.59 2.95
CA ALA A 180 7.31 -3.38 2.82
C ALA A 180 7.14 -2.69 1.45
N LEU A 181 6.63 -1.44 1.41
CA LEU A 181 6.44 -0.63 0.19
C LEU A 181 7.23 -1.12 -1.05
N SER A 182 6.63 -2.04 -1.82
CA SER A 182 6.87 -2.23 -3.25
C SER A 182 8.29 -2.53 -3.78
N GLN A 183 9.12 -3.46 -3.28
CA GLN A 183 10.37 -3.85 -4.02
C GLN A 183 11.33 -2.67 -4.38
N THR A 184 11.15 -1.49 -3.77
CA THR A 184 11.85 -0.23 -4.12
C THR A 184 12.63 0.35 -2.96
N LEU A 185 12.55 -0.26 -1.78
CA LEU A 185 13.44 0.10 -0.69
C LEU A 185 14.84 -0.38 -1.06
N PRO A 186 15.83 0.53 -1.17
CA PRO A 186 17.21 0.12 -1.37
C PRO A 186 17.61 -0.87 -0.29
N ARG A 187 18.43 -1.87 -0.63
CA ARG A 187 19.05 -2.75 0.36
C ARG A 187 19.65 -1.89 1.47
N ARG A 188 19.19 -2.13 2.70
CA ARG A 188 19.66 -1.40 3.88
C ARG A 188 20.78 -2.22 4.53
N ASP A 189 21.79 -1.53 5.03
CA ASP A 189 22.85 -2.16 5.81
C ASP A 189 22.40 -2.33 7.25
N HIS A 190 22.25 -3.59 7.67
CA HIS A 190 21.86 -3.99 9.01
C HIS A 190 23.04 -4.45 9.88
N GLY A 191 24.30 -4.35 9.42
CA GLY A 191 25.48 -4.91 10.09
C GLY A 191 25.70 -4.44 11.54
N ASP A 192 25.18 -3.26 11.89
CA ASP A 192 25.33 -2.64 13.22
C ASP A 192 24.05 -2.66 14.06
N CYS A 193 22.99 -3.33 13.58
CA CYS A 193 21.76 -3.45 14.36
C CYS A 193 22.01 -4.33 15.61
N SER A 194 21.29 -4.04 16.69
CA SER A 194 21.27 -4.89 17.89
C SER A 194 19.88 -5.52 18.05
N GLU A 195 19.74 -6.49 18.96
CA GLU A 195 18.45 -7.10 19.31
C GLU A 195 17.41 -6.10 19.84
N LEU A 196 17.86 -4.94 20.32
CA LEU A 196 17.00 -3.93 20.94
C LEU A 196 16.79 -2.70 20.04
N GLU A 197 17.58 -2.56 18.97
CA GLU A 197 17.60 -1.34 18.16
C GLU A 197 17.96 -1.62 16.69
N CYS A 198 17.09 -1.19 15.76
CA CYS A 198 17.41 -1.16 14.34
C CYS A 198 18.06 0.18 13.97
N LYS A 199 19.30 0.14 13.45
CA LYS A 199 20.06 1.34 13.02
C LYS A 199 20.05 1.59 11.52
N ALA A 200 19.41 0.71 10.75
CA ALA A 200 19.41 0.76 9.30
C ALA A 200 18.72 2.01 8.73
N GLY A 201 17.60 2.43 9.34
CA GLY A 201 16.91 3.67 8.95
C GLY A 201 17.75 4.94 9.18
N ILE A 202 18.53 4.98 10.28
CA ILE A 202 19.40 6.12 10.61
C ILE A 202 20.58 6.22 9.65
N ARG A 203 21.18 5.09 9.26
CA ARG A 203 22.25 5.06 8.24
C ARG A 203 21.75 5.54 6.87
N GLN A 204 20.54 5.14 6.48
CA GLN A 204 19.98 5.53 5.19
C GLN A 204 19.62 7.02 5.12
N LEU A 205 19.17 7.62 6.23
CA LEU A 205 19.00 9.07 6.36
C LEU A 205 20.31 9.86 6.14
N MET A 206 21.47 9.25 6.41
CA MET A 206 22.78 9.87 6.19
C MET A 206 23.44 9.47 4.86
N ALA A 207 22.92 8.48 4.15
CA ALA A 207 23.54 7.90 2.96
C ALA A 207 22.88 8.40 1.66
N ALA A 208 23.60 9.30 0.99
CA ALA A 208 23.60 9.59 -0.45
C ALA A 208 22.27 9.95 -1.18
N ARG A 209 22.40 10.96 -2.03
CA ARG A 209 21.44 11.45 -3.01
C ARG A 209 20.80 10.30 -3.82
N THR A 210 19.52 10.01 -3.58
CA THR A 210 18.74 9.01 -4.32
C THR A 210 18.18 9.62 -5.61
N CYS A 211 19.02 9.62 -6.64
CA CYS A 211 18.55 9.84 -7.99
C CYS A 211 17.80 8.61 -8.53
N VAL A 212 16.96 8.80 -9.54
CA VAL A 212 16.24 7.68 -10.21
C VAL A 212 17.21 6.68 -10.87
N THR A 213 18.44 7.11 -11.19
CA THR A 213 19.52 6.27 -11.74
C THR A 213 20.83 6.54 -11.00
N TYR A 214 21.73 5.53 -10.97
CA TYR A 214 23.01 5.58 -10.25
C TYR A 214 23.95 6.71 -10.74
N ASP A 215 23.85 7.11 -12.02
CA ASP A 215 24.69 8.15 -12.64
C ASP A 215 23.92 9.46 -12.98
N CYS A 216 22.86 9.79 -12.22
CA CYS A 216 22.09 11.00 -12.52
C CYS A 216 22.85 12.29 -12.17
N ALA A 217 23.11 13.11 -13.19
CA ALA A 217 23.62 14.48 -13.07
C ALA A 217 22.51 15.54 -12.91
N CYS A 218 21.31 15.14 -12.48
CA CYS A 218 20.20 16.05 -12.23
C CYS A 218 20.57 17.12 -11.18
N VAL A 219 19.91 18.28 -11.21
CA VAL A 219 20.05 19.33 -10.18
C VAL A 219 18.94 19.25 -9.15
N ASP A 220 19.20 19.79 -7.96
CA ASP A 220 18.20 19.86 -6.89
C ASP A 220 17.28 21.07 -7.10
N ALA A 221 15.98 20.81 -7.17
CA ALA A 221 14.94 21.81 -7.29
C ALA A 221 14.21 21.99 -5.95
N GLY A 222 13.88 23.23 -5.65
CA GLY A 222 13.14 23.64 -4.47
C GLY A 222 12.41 24.95 -4.77
N LEU A 223 11.60 25.40 -3.80
CA LEU A 223 11.08 26.75 -3.86
C LEU A 223 12.23 27.76 -3.80
N ASP A 224 12.12 28.84 -4.57
CA ASP A 224 13.00 29.98 -4.37
C ASP A 224 12.67 30.70 -3.05
N ALA A 225 13.61 31.54 -2.60
CA ALA A 225 13.46 32.23 -1.32
C ALA A 225 12.20 33.12 -1.25
N GLN A 226 11.75 33.66 -2.39
CA GLN A 226 10.56 34.49 -2.45
C GLN A 226 9.30 33.64 -2.27
N ALA A 227 9.18 32.52 -2.99
CA ALA A 227 8.06 31.60 -2.83
C ALA A 227 8.04 30.98 -1.43
N GLN A 228 9.20 30.69 -0.84
CA GLN A 228 9.30 30.16 0.52
C GLN A 228 8.74 31.15 1.57
N GLN A 229 8.98 32.45 1.40
CA GLN A 229 8.41 33.49 2.27
C GLN A 229 6.89 33.64 2.16
N GLN A 230 6.27 33.13 1.08
CA GLN A 230 4.82 33.20 0.87
C GLN A 230 4.06 32.07 1.55
N LEU A 231 4.73 30.99 1.97
CA LEU A 231 4.07 29.83 2.59
C LEU A 231 3.34 30.20 3.88
N GLU A 232 4.00 30.94 4.79
CA GLU A 232 3.40 31.33 6.06
C GLU A 232 2.17 32.25 5.90
N PRO A 233 2.21 33.30 5.05
CA PRO A 233 1.02 34.09 4.72
C PRO A 233 -0.15 33.26 4.17
N ILE A 234 0.09 32.39 3.19
CA ILE A 234 -0.95 31.54 2.58
C ILE A 234 -1.67 30.71 3.65
N ILE A 235 -0.91 30.07 4.53
CA ILE A 235 -1.46 29.25 5.60
C ILE A 235 -2.23 30.10 6.61
N LYS A 236 -1.71 31.27 6.99
CA LYS A 236 -2.37 32.20 7.91
C LYS A 236 -3.70 32.72 7.38
N GLU A 237 -3.82 32.87 6.06
CA GLU A 237 -5.05 33.29 5.38
C GLU A 237 -6.07 32.14 5.24
N GLY A 238 -5.72 30.92 5.66
CA GLY A 238 -6.59 29.74 5.58
C GLY A 238 -6.59 29.08 4.21
N HIS A 239 -5.64 29.42 3.35
CA HIS A 239 -5.44 28.79 2.05
C HIS A 239 -4.47 27.60 2.15
N ILE A 240 -4.46 26.77 1.11
CA ILE A 240 -3.58 25.60 1.00
C ILE A 240 -2.50 25.89 -0.04
N PRO A 241 -1.20 25.91 0.33
CA PRO A 241 -0.13 26.03 -0.65
C PRO A 241 -0.04 24.73 -1.47
N MET A 242 -0.01 24.84 -2.79
CA MET A 242 0.18 23.71 -3.70
C MET A 242 1.45 23.92 -4.54
N LEU A 243 2.14 22.84 -4.91
CA LEU A 243 3.34 22.94 -5.74
C LEU A 243 3.11 22.28 -7.10
N MET A 244 3.22 23.08 -8.15
CA MET A 244 3.21 22.55 -9.51
C MET A 244 4.64 22.26 -9.97
N VAL A 245 4.89 21.04 -10.41
CA VAL A 245 6.18 20.64 -10.98
C VAL A 245 6.13 20.87 -12.49
N ARG A 246 7.00 21.75 -13.01
CA ARG A 246 7.18 21.95 -14.45
C ARG A 246 8.51 21.37 -14.93
N ALA A 247 8.44 20.62 -16.02
CA ALA A 247 9.62 20.25 -16.81
C ALA A 247 10.10 21.46 -17.63
N VAL A 248 11.32 21.91 -17.39
CA VAL A 248 11.98 22.98 -18.16
C VAL A 248 13.25 22.45 -18.83
N PRO A 249 13.51 22.80 -20.11
CA PRO A 249 14.76 22.44 -20.76
C PRO A 249 15.93 23.13 -20.06
N ASN A 250 16.95 22.38 -19.68
CA ASN A 250 18.27 22.91 -19.37
C ASN A 250 19.16 22.66 -20.59
N GLY A 251 19.91 23.68 -21.03
CA GLY A 251 20.63 23.77 -22.31
C GLY A 251 21.65 22.67 -22.65
N SER A 252 21.67 21.58 -21.89
CA SER A 252 22.48 20.36 -22.03
C SER A 252 21.68 19.14 -22.54
N ASN A 253 20.56 19.33 -23.26
CA ASN A 253 19.59 18.26 -23.60
C ASN A 253 19.03 17.51 -22.37
N THR A 254 19.06 18.14 -21.19
CA THR A 254 18.48 17.59 -19.97
C THR A 254 17.22 18.39 -19.59
N VAL A 255 16.32 17.75 -18.86
CA VAL A 255 15.09 18.37 -18.35
C VAL A 255 15.22 18.54 -16.85
N GLU A 256 14.92 19.73 -16.36
CA GLU A 256 14.93 20.07 -14.94
C GLU A 256 13.52 20.30 -14.42
N ALA A 257 13.34 20.07 -13.11
CA ALA A 257 12.11 20.39 -12.44
C ALA A 257 12.17 21.84 -11.95
N LYS A 258 11.13 22.62 -12.21
CA LYS A 258 10.88 23.90 -11.56
C LYS A 258 9.59 23.79 -10.74
N LEU A 259 9.67 24.19 -9.47
CA LEU A 259 8.51 24.28 -8.60
C LEU A 259 7.86 25.65 -8.72
N GLU A 260 6.56 25.68 -8.94
CA GLU A 260 5.73 26.88 -8.92
C GLU A 260 4.75 26.77 -7.75
N LEU A 261 4.75 27.76 -6.87
CA LEU A 261 3.82 27.85 -5.75
C LEU A 261 2.47 28.36 -6.26
N LEU A 262 1.43 27.59 -5.99
CA LEU A 262 0.04 27.94 -6.26
C LEU A 262 -0.71 28.07 -4.94
N VAL A 263 -1.72 28.93 -4.92
CA VAL A 263 -2.60 29.13 -3.76
C VAL A 263 -3.94 28.49 -4.07
N HIS A 264 -4.38 27.58 -3.21
CA HIS A 264 -5.71 27.00 -3.31
C HIS A 264 -6.60 27.52 -2.19
N ASP A 265 -7.74 28.10 -2.56
CA ASP A 265 -8.81 28.33 -1.61
C ASP A 265 -9.62 27.03 -1.44
N PRO A 266 -9.66 26.43 -0.23
CA PRO A 266 -10.43 25.22 0.02
C PRO A 266 -11.94 25.39 -0.21
N ARG A 267 -12.44 26.62 -0.36
CA ARG A 267 -13.83 26.92 -0.72
C ARG A 267 -14.10 26.76 -2.23
N GLU A 268 -13.06 26.68 -3.05
CA GLU A 268 -13.17 26.47 -4.50
C GLU A 268 -13.28 24.98 -4.84
N LEU A 269 -14.50 24.53 -5.13
CA LEU A 269 -14.80 23.12 -5.46
C LEU A 269 -14.27 22.67 -6.84
N SER A 270 -13.75 23.59 -7.67
CA SER A 270 -13.32 23.29 -9.04
C SER A 270 -11.88 22.78 -9.15
N THR A 271 -11.09 22.91 -8.10
CA THR A 271 -9.66 22.58 -8.15
C THR A 271 -9.45 21.21 -7.53
N THR A 272 -9.06 20.25 -8.37
CA THR A 272 -8.72 18.91 -7.89
C THR A 272 -7.22 18.77 -7.85
N CYS A 273 -6.71 18.22 -6.75
CA CYS A 273 -5.29 18.01 -6.54
C CYS A 273 -5.03 16.57 -6.08
N ILE A 274 -3.80 16.12 -6.28
CA ILE A 274 -3.31 14.87 -5.70
C ILE A 274 -2.40 15.26 -4.55
N ALA A 275 -2.87 15.02 -3.33
CA ALA A 275 -2.05 15.18 -2.14
C ALA A 275 -1.09 13.99 -2.04
N ILE A 276 0.21 14.27 -1.97
CA ILE A 276 1.25 13.25 -1.77
C ILE A 276 1.79 13.44 -0.36
N SER A 277 1.32 12.61 0.58
CA SER A 277 1.90 12.59 1.92
C SER A 277 3.28 11.95 1.87
N HIS A 278 4.32 12.77 1.88
CA HIS A 278 5.70 12.30 1.97
C HIS A 278 6.10 12.16 3.44
N VAL A 279 5.89 10.98 4.03
CA VAL A 279 6.59 10.61 5.27
C VAL A 279 7.97 10.07 4.87
N TRP A 280 9.05 10.76 5.25
CA TRP A 280 10.44 10.34 4.98
C TRP A 280 10.86 9.12 5.82
N ALA A 281 10.08 8.05 5.81
CA ALA A 281 10.41 6.83 6.55
C ALA A 281 11.72 6.19 6.05
N ASP A 282 12.07 6.42 4.78
CA ASP A 282 13.25 5.81 4.13
C ASP A 282 14.47 6.75 4.06
N GLY A 283 14.32 7.99 4.53
CA GLY A 283 15.33 9.04 4.49
C GLY A 283 15.88 9.57 3.15
N PRO A 284 15.34 9.30 1.95
CA PRO A 284 16.11 9.49 0.72
C PRO A 284 15.60 10.73 -0.01
N GLY A 285 16.06 11.92 0.37
CA GLY A 285 15.85 13.11 -0.47
C GLY A 285 15.79 14.46 0.23
N PHE A 286 15.56 14.51 1.54
CA PHE A 286 15.52 15.80 2.24
C PHE A 286 16.94 16.26 2.58
N ARG A 287 17.49 17.14 1.74
CA ARG A 287 18.58 18.01 2.18
C ARG A 287 18.04 18.94 3.27
N SER A 288 18.90 19.41 4.17
CA SER A 288 18.52 20.34 5.24
C SER A 288 17.86 21.65 4.76
N ASP A 289 17.88 21.93 3.45
CA ASP A 289 17.27 23.09 2.80
C ASP A 289 15.92 22.80 2.10
N GLY A 290 15.36 21.59 2.23
CA GLY A 290 14.04 21.25 1.71
C GLY A 290 13.94 21.08 0.19
N ARG A 291 15.07 20.84 -0.48
CA ARG A 291 15.15 20.63 -1.94
C ARG A 291 15.16 19.13 -2.29
N LEU A 292 14.70 18.81 -3.50
CA LEU A 292 14.68 17.44 -4.04
C LEU A 292 15.34 17.34 -5.41
N PRO A 293 15.95 16.19 -5.77
CA PRO A 293 16.46 15.97 -7.12
C PRO A 293 15.36 16.13 -8.17
N SER A 294 15.65 16.88 -9.25
CA SER A 294 14.68 17.14 -10.33
C SER A 294 14.07 15.86 -10.91
N CYS A 295 14.84 14.79 -11.02
CA CYS A 295 14.36 13.50 -11.52
C CYS A 295 13.26 12.89 -10.64
N GLN A 296 13.32 13.05 -9.31
CA GLN A 296 12.31 12.55 -8.40
C GLN A 296 11.02 13.37 -8.52
N LEU A 297 11.11 14.70 -8.59
CA LEU A 297 9.96 15.58 -8.77
C LEU A 297 9.23 15.30 -10.09
N LEU A 298 9.98 15.10 -11.18
CA LEU A 298 9.40 14.74 -12.49
C LEU A 298 8.72 13.37 -12.45
N LYS A 299 9.31 12.40 -11.74
CA LYS A 299 8.71 11.07 -11.54
C LYS A 299 7.41 11.15 -10.76
N LEU A 300 7.37 11.93 -9.67
CA LEU A 300 6.15 12.18 -8.89
C LEU A 300 5.06 12.83 -9.76
N GLN A 301 5.41 13.81 -10.58
CA GLN A 301 4.48 14.44 -11.52
C GLN A 301 3.93 13.45 -12.54
N GLN A 302 4.77 12.55 -13.07
CA GLN A 302 4.32 11.50 -13.97
C GLN A 302 3.32 10.56 -13.29
N HIS A 303 3.58 10.15 -12.05
CA HIS A 303 2.64 9.32 -11.29
C HIS A 303 1.31 10.04 -11.03
N ALA A 304 1.35 11.31 -10.64
CA ALA A 304 0.16 12.13 -10.45
C ALA A 304 -0.67 12.23 -11.76
N ASN A 305 -0.01 12.46 -12.90
CA ASN A 305 -0.66 12.51 -14.21
C ASN A 305 -1.35 11.18 -14.58
N ASN A 306 -0.72 10.05 -14.26
CA ASN A 306 -1.29 8.73 -14.55
C ASN A 306 -2.54 8.46 -13.70
N ILE A 307 -2.48 8.76 -12.40
CA ILE A 307 -3.63 8.63 -11.49
C ILE A 307 -4.79 9.50 -11.98
N HIS A 308 -4.50 10.73 -12.38
CA HIS A 308 -5.49 11.64 -12.96
C HIS A 308 -6.18 11.04 -14.18
N ALA A 309 -5.40 10.53 -15.14
CA ALA A 309 -5.94 9.93 -16.36
C ALA A 309 -6.84 8.71 -16.07
N GLU A 310 -6.47 7.87 -15.10
CA GLU A 310 -7.27 6.73 -14.65
C GLU A 310 -8.60 7.19 -14.01
N LEU A 311 -8.57 8.24 -13.20
CA LEU A 311 -9.77 8.84 -12.60
C LEU A 311 -10.70 9.44 -13.65
N ALA A 312 -10.15 10.09 -14.69
CA ALA A 312 -10.93 10.62 -15.80
C ALA A 312 -11.65 9.53 -16.60
N LEU A 313 -11.02 8.36 -16.81
CA LEU A 313 -11.65 7.18 -17.43
C LEU A 313 -12.81 6.63 -16.59
N LEU A 314 -12.81 6.86 -15.28
CA LEU A 314 -13.87 6.49 -14.35
C LEU A 314 -14.95 7.58 -14.21
N GLY A 315 -14.87 8.66 -14.99
CA GLY A 315 -15.84 9.77 -14.98
C GLY A 315 -15.61 10.80 -13.87
N VAL A 316 -14.48 10.73 -13.16
CA VAL A 316 -14.10 11.70 -12.13
C VAL A 316 -13.26 12.79 -12.78
N ARG A 317 -13.78 14.02 -12.86
CA ARG A 317 -13.01 15.17 -13.36
C ARG A 317 -11.97 15.57 -12.32
N THR A 318 -10.70 15.59 -12.72
CA THR A 318 -9.60 16.10 -11.89
C THR A 318 -8.75 17.12 -12.68
N THR A 319 -7.82 17.82 -12.03
CA THR A 319 -6.74 18.62 -12.66
C THR A 319 -5.39 18.11 -12.12
N PRO A 320 -4.33 17.96 -12.94
CA PRO A 320 -3.09 17.34 -12.47
C PRO A 320 -2.22 18.36 -11.74
N THR A 321 -2.36 18.43 -10.42
CA THR A 321 -1.54 19.30 -9.55
C THR A 321 -1.09 18.51 -8.32
N ILE A 322 0.19 18.59 -7.96
CA ILE A 322 0.73 17.93 -6.77
C ILE A 322 0.56 18.86 -5.56
N GLY A 323 -0.10 18.40 -4.52
CA GLY A 323 -0.09 19.03 -3.20
C GLY A 323 0.96 18.36 -2.33
N PHE A 324 1.83 19.15 -1.70
CA PHE A 324 2.71 18.70 -0.61
C PHE A 324 2.17 19.21 0.71
#